data_AF-A0A3M1TAV1-F1
#
_entry.id   AF-A0A3M1TAV1-F1
#
_cell.length_a   1.000
_cell.length_b   1.000
_cell.length_c   1.000
_cell.angle_alpha   90.00
_cell.angle_beta   90.00
_cell.angle_gamma   90.00
#
_symmetry.space_group_name_H-M   'P 1'
#
loop_
_entity.id
_entity.type
_entity.pdbx_description
1 polymer ?
#
loop_
_entity_poly.entity_id
_entity_poly.type
_entity_poly.pdbx_seq_one_letter_code
_entity_poly.pdbx_strand_id
1 'polypeptide(L)'
;MERRSPGAARRPPSHRGRRGGGTAVTDLRARLEAARRRTLEILRGIDDEAAHRAPHPDFSPIAWHAGHIAYTEARWLLEYAQGQEDLSEPFAERFSQERSIKARRGELCPPMTEILEYMAQVRCRVLASLDRIEARLVWVVLQHEYQHCETVAVVAYLAGGILAVPKREAPRGRALSGFVSIEGGRARLGSDARAPWAYDNERPERCVDVAPFELARAPVTAGEWRAFVEAGGTAPRSWLPDGRILTPCGPIPFDPDLPVFGVSQAQAEAYARACGARLPTEEEWEWAARGAARRTYPWGEADPAGAPGSPPRCDYDLHYGGPAPVGAHPVGDTPEGVADLAGGVWEWTQSTFRPHPGFEPWPYRGYSVPYFDGKHAVLRGGSFATRGTIVRAAFRNWYPPAVREIFSGVRLAR
;
A
#
# COMPACT_ATOMS: atom_id res chain seq x y z
N MET A 1 -28.69 29.93 5.07
CA MET A 1 -28.66 28.54 5.57
C MET A 1 -27.23 28.04 5.39
N GLU A 2 -26.42 28.20 6.44
CA GLU A 2 -24.97 27.99 6.41
C GLU A 2 -24.62 26.53 6.15
N ARG A 3 -23.84 26.27 5.10
CA ARG A 3 -23.23 24.96 4.86
C ARG A 3 -22.06 24.82 5.81
N ARG A 4 -22.23 24.02 6.88
CA ARG A 4 -21.16 23.65 7.79
C ARG A 4 -20.16 22.73 7.07
N SER A 5 -18.89 23.13 7.02
CA SER A 5 -17.76 22.30 6.55
C SER A 5 -17.68 20.98 7.35
N PRO A 6 -17.50 19.83 6.70
CA PRO A 6 -17.30 18.58 7.41
C PRO A 6 -15.86 18.49 7.93
N GLY A 7 -15.70 18.47 9.25
CA GLY A 7 -14.62 17.74 9.93
C GLY A 7 -13.21 18.36 9.96
N ALA A 8 -13.06 19.59 10.46
CA ALA A 8 -11.74 20.07 10.87
C ALA A 8 -11.15 19.16 11.97
N ALA A 9 -9.94 18.65 11.75
CA ALA A 9 -9.20 17.86 12.73
C ALA A 9 -9.00 18.69 14.01
N ARG A 10 -9.43 18.18 15.17
CA ARG A 10 -9.23 18.86 16.46
C ARG A 10 -7.78 18.69 16.88
N ARG A 11 -7.06 19.80 17.05
CA ARG A 11 -5.69 19.82 17.61
C ARG A 11 -5.61 18.97 18.90
N PRO A 12 -4.58 18.12 19.08
CA PRO A 12 -4.38 17.44 20.34
C PRO A 12 -3.94 18.45 21.42
N PRO A 13 -4.28 18.22 22.71
CA PRO A 13 -3.79 19.05 23.81
C PRO A 13 -2.25 18.99 23.91
N SER A 14 -1.63 20.09 24.32
CA SER A 14 -0.18 20.20 24.48
C SER A 14 0.34 19.32 25.61
N HIS A 15 0.74 18.09 25.32
CA HIS A 15 1.46 17.26 26.28
C HIS A 15 2.91 17.74 26.43
N ARG A 16 3.18 18.50 27.49
CA ARG A 16 4.55 18.69 28.00
C ARG A 16 4.96 17.45 28.81
N GLY A 17 5.95 16.70 28.31
CA GLY A 17 6.65 15.60 28.99
C GLY A 17 6.78 14.39 28.06
N ARG A 18 7.94 13.75 27.82
CA ARG A 18 9.16 13.54 28.62
C ARG A 18 10.35 13.41 27.63
N ARG A 19 11.53 13.95 27.99
CA ARG A 19 12.77 13.82 27.19
C ARG A 19 13.26 12.36 27.21
N GLY A 20 12.79 11.57 26.25
CA GLY A 20 13.32 10.25 25.90
C GLY A 20 13.55 10.08 24.38
N GLY A 21 13.46 11.17 23.61
CA GLY A 21 13.20 11.14 22.17
C GLY A 21 14.40 11.21 21.22
N GLY A 22 15.64 11.25 21.70
CA GLY A 22 16.81 11.46 20.82
C GLY A 22 16.98 10.37 19.75
N THR A 23 16.86 9.10 20.13
CA THR A 23 17.03 7.95 19.22
C THR A 23 15.82 7.75 18.30
N ALA A 24 14.60 7.94 18.80
CA ALA A 24 13.37 7.82 18.02
C ALA A 24 13.22 8.93 16.96
N VAL A 25 13.64 10.16 17.28
CA VAL A 25 13.64 11.28 16.32
C VAL A 25 14.70 11.07 15.23
N THR A 26 15.88 10.55 15.58
CA THR A 26 16.93 10.21 14.61
C THR A 26 16.48 9.11 13.63
N ASP A 27 15.77 8.08 14.09
CA ASP A 27 15.20 7.04 13.22
C ASP A 27 14.15 7.61 12.26
N LEU A 28 13.19 8.40 12.76
CA LEU A 28 12.16 9.02 11.92
C LEU A 28 12.73 9.99 10.88
N ARG A 29 13.76 10.76 11.23
CA ARG A 29 14.49 11.62 10.27
C ARG A 29 15.03 10.78 9.11
N ALA A 30 15.77 9.72 9.43
CA ALA A 30 16.39 8.86 8.42
C ALA A 30 15.32 8.20 7.52
N ARG A 31 14.19 7.78 8.10
CA ARG A 31 13.06 7.20 7.35
C ARG A 31 12.40 8.20 6.42
N LEU A 32 12.15 9.43 6.87
CA LEU A 32 11.64 10.49 6.00
C LEU A 32 12.61 10.73 4.84
N GLU A 33 13.90 10.98 5.14
CA GLU A 33 14.93 11.23 4.12
C GLU A 33 15.03 10.08 3.10
N ALA A 34 15.01 8.83 3.56
CA ALA A 34 15.00 7.65 2.70
C ALA A 34 13.72 7.55 1.85
N ALA A 35 12.56 7.85 2.43
CA ALA A 35 11.28 7.85 1.72
C ALA A 35 11.31 8.82 0.54
N ARG A 36 11.70 10.07 0.78
CA ARG A 36 11.75 11.12 -0.25
C ARG A 36 12.80 10.86 -1.30
N ARG A 37 13.99 10.38 -0.91
CA ARG A 37 15.02 10.00 -1.89
C ARG A 37 14.49 8.98 -2.89
N ARG A 38 13.78 7.96 -2.39
CA ARG A 38 13.16 6.95 -3.24
C ARG A 38 11.98 7.50 -4.05
N THR A 39 11.16 8.39 -3.49
CA THR A 39 10.11 9.10 -4.25
C THR A 39 10.71 9.84 -5.44
N LEU A 40 11.83 10.55 -5.24
CA LEU A 40 12.54 11.26 -6.30
C LEU A 40 13.17 10.31 -7.34
N GLU A 41 13.61 9.11 -6.93
CA GLU A 41 14.06 8.07 -7.87
C GLU A 41 12.91 7.52 -8.72
N ILE A 42 11.73 7.32 -8.13
CA ILE A 42 10.54 6.85 -8.85
C ILE A 42 10.08 7.89 -9.87
N LEU A 43 10.14 9.18 -9.52
CA LEU A 43 9.75 10.28 -10.41
C LEU A 43 10.82 10.61 -11.48
N ARG A 44 12.02 10.02 -11.39
CA ARG A 44 13.13 10.35 -12.28
C ARG A 44 12.83 9.93 -13.72
N GLY A 45 13.05 10.86 -14.66
CA GLY A 45 12.92 10.59 -16.10
C GLY A 45 11.50 10.68 -16.64
N ILE A 46 10.52 11.00 -15.79
CA ILE A 46 9.15 11.33 -16.23
C ILE A 46 9.15 12.79 -16.68
N ASP A 47 8.85 13.04 -17.96
CA ASP A 47 8.69 14.39 -18.48
C ASP A 47 7.36 15.03 -18.04
N ASP A 48 7.25 16.35 -18.21
CA ASP A 48 6.07 17.10 -17.81
C ASP A 48 4.81 16.63 -18.55
N GLU A 49 4.89 16.29 -19.85
CA GLU A 49 3.73 15.84 -20.60
C GLU A 49 3.14 14.55 -20.01
N ALA A 50 4.00 13.57 -19.75
CA ALA A 50 3.62 12.32 -19.11
C ALA A 50 3.15 12.53 -17.67
N ALA A 51 3.79 13.43 -16.91
CA ALA A 51 3.44 13.69 -15.52
C ALA A 51 2.05 14.33 -15.36
N HIS A 52 1.62 15.16 -16.32
CA HIS A 52 0.34 15.87 -16.28
C HIS A 52 -0.82 15.09 -16.91
N ARG A 53 -0.54 14.01 -17.65
CA ARG A 53 -1.55 13.14 -18.24
C ARG A 53 -2.26 12.30 -17.17
N ALA A 54 -3.60 12.25 -17.24
CA ALA A 54 -4.43 11.32 -16.47
C ALA A 54 -4.82 10.12 -17.37
N PRO A 55 -4.15 8.96 -17.27
CA PRO A 55 -4.44 7.81 -18.14
C PRO A 55 -5.76 7.10 -17.79
N HIS A 56 -6.39 7.42 -16.67
CA HIS A 56 -7.63 6.80 -16.21
C HIS A 56 -8.44 7.77 -15.33
N PRO A 57 -9.77 7.85 -15.47
CA PRO A 57 -10.61 8.83 -14.76
C PRO A 57 -10.58 8.69 -13.22
N ASP A 58 -10.31 7.49 -12.72
CA ASP A 58 -10.24 7.25 -11.29
C ASP A 58 -8.91 7.67 -10.64
N PHE A 59 -7.86 7.90 -11.42
CA PHE A 59 -6.53 8.23 -10.91
C PHE A 59 -6.12 9.65 -11.30
N SER A 60 -5.41 10.33 -10.39
CA SER A 60 -4.87 11.66 -10.69
C SER A 60 -3.56 11.55 -11.45
N PRO A 61 -3.13 12.60 -12.17
CA PRO A 61 -1.81 12.62 -12.80
C PRO A 61 -0.67 12.45 -11.79
N ILE A 62 0.49 11.99 -12.27
CA ILE A 62 1.70 11.82 -11.45
C ILE A 62 2.13 13.15 -10.82
N ALA A 63 2.04 14.26 -11.57
CA ALA A 63 2.32 15.60 -11.07
C ALA A 63 1.46 15.94 -9.83
N TRP A 64 0.17 15.61 -9.87
CA TRP A 64 -0.70 15.83 -8.72
C TRP A 64 -0.28 15.00 -7.52
N HIS A 65 0.07 13.72 -7.71
CA HIS A 65 0.52 12.86 -6.62
C HIS A 65 1.83 13.36 -6.00
N ALA A 66 2.81 13.82 -6.80
CA ALA A 66 4.06 14.40 -6.30
C ALA A 66 3.81 15.66 -5.46
N GLY A 67 2.99 16.60 -5.95
CA GLY A 67 2.61 17.79 -5.19
C GLY A 67 1.76 17.47 -3.95
N HIS A 68 0.87 16.49 -4.04
CA HIS A 68 0.02 16.05 -2.94
C HIS A 68 0.81 15.41 -1.78
N ILE A 69 1.90 14.71 -2.07
CA ILE A 69 2.83 14.21 -1.04
C ILE A 69 3.37 15.39 -0.22
N ALA A 70 3.90 16.43 -0.88
CA ALA A 70 4.42 17.62 -0.20
C ALA A 70 3.33 18.40 0.53
N TYR A 71 2.16 18.58 -0.10
CA TYR A 71 1.02 19.25 0.51
C TYR A 71 0.56 18.55 1.78
N THR A 72 0.43 17.23 1.76
CA THR A 72 0.01 16.46 2.93
C THR A 72 1.05 16.54 4.05
N GLU A 73 2.33 16.47 3.71
CA GLU A 73 3.41 16.66 4.67
C GLU A 73 3.37 18.06 5.32
N ALA A 74 3.23 19.13 4.52
CA ALA A 74 3.10 20.49 5.04
C ALA A 74 1.83 20.66 5.89
N ARG A 75 0.69 20.18 5.40
CA ARG A 75 -0.63 20.31 6.05
C ARG A 75 -0.66 19.68 7.44
N TRP A 76 -0.03 18.52 7.62
CA TRP A 76 -0.07 17.80 8.89
C TRP A 76 1.12 18.15 9.80
N LEU A 77 2.34 18.17 9.26
CA LEU A 77 3.54 18.31 10.07
C LEU A 77 3.93 19.77 10.35
N LEU A 78 3.53 20.72 9.49
CA LEU A 78 3.79 22.14 9.68
C LEU A 78 2.53 22.88 10.15
N GLU A 79 1.42 22.76 9.43
CA GLU A 79 0.20 23.52 9.76
C GLU A 79 -0.53 22.93 10.97
N TYR A 80 -0.95 21.66 10.91
CA TYR A 80 -1.72 21.06 12.00
C TYR A 80 -0.92 20.98 13.31
N ALA A 81 0.29 20.44 13.25
CA ALA A 81 1.14 20.25 14.41
C ALA A 81 1.75 21.54 14.98
N GLN A 82 2.06 22.53 14.13
CA GLN A 82 2.85 23.70 14.54
C GLN A 82 2.23 25.06 14.19
N GLY A 83 1.12 25.10 13.44
CA GLY A 83 0.45 26.33 13.02
C GLY A 83 1.14 27.09 11.88
N GLN A 84 2.00 26.44 11.11
CA GLN A 84 2.70 27.04 9.96
C GLN A 84 1.97 26.69 8.65
N GLU A 85 1.19 27.62 8.11
CA GLU A 85 0.32 27.39 6.94
C GLU A 85 0.89 27.88 5.60
N ASP A 86 2.03 28.57 5.62
CA ASP A 86 2.66 29.23 4.45
C ASP A 86 3.04 28.27 3.33
N LEU A 87 3.23 26.98 3.65
CA LEU A 87 3.54 25.92 2.68
C LEU A 87 2.38 24.97 2.40
N SER A 88 1.21 25.11 3.04
CA SER A 88 0.03 24.30 2.75
C SER A 88 -1.05 25.12 2.04
N GLU A 89 -1.49 26.23 2.63
CA GLU A 89 -2.65 26.99 2.14
C GLU A 89 -2.50 27.49 0.69
N PRO A 90 -1.35 28.06 0.25
CA PRO A 90 -1.18 28.52 -1.13
C PRO A 90 -1.29 27.41 -2.19
N PHE A 91 -1.10 26.16 -1.77
CA PHE A 91 -1.12 24.98 -2.65
C PHE A 91 -2.41 24.16 -2.53
N ALA A 92 -3.34 24.55 -1.65
CA ALA A 92 -4.52 23.76 -1.32
C ALA A 92 -5.46 23.57 -2.52
N GLU A 93 -5.70 24.60 -3.34
CA GLU A 93 -6.52 24.49 -4.56
C GLU A 93 -5.91 23.55 -5.61
N ARG A 94 -4.59 23.31 -5.55
CA ARG A 94 -3.88 22.42 -6.49
C ARG A 94 -3.82 20.99 -5.96
N PHE A 95 -3.45 20.82 -4.69
CA PHE A 95 -3.02 19.53 -4.15
C PHE A 95 -3.88 19.00 -3.00
N SER A 96 -4.83 19.76 -2.45
CA SER A 96 -5.77 19.19 -1.46
C SER A 96 -6.71 18.19 -2.12
N GLN A 97 -6.95 17.05 -1.48
CA GLN A 97 -7.94 16.08 -1.97
C GLN A 97 -9.36 16.67 -1.99
N GLU A 98 -9.66 17.58 -1.07
CA GLU A 98 -10.99 18.17 -0.91
C GLU A 98 -11.21 19.41 -1.80
N ARG A 99 -10.18 20.26 -1.97
CA ARG A 99 -10.29 21.52 -2.72
C ARG A 99 -9.91 21.38 -4.19
N SER A 100 -8.96 20.49 -4.51
CA SER A 100 -8.52 20.28 -5.89
C SER A 100 -9.60 19.59 -6.73
N ILE A 101 -10.01 20.23 -7.82
CA ILE A 101 -10.99 19.71 -8.79
C ILE A 101 -10.37 18.56 -9.58
N LYS A 102 -10.77 17.31 -9.28
CA LYS A 102 -10.17 16.09 -9.85
C LYS A 102 -10.03 16.11 -11.37
N ALA A 103 -11.09 16.50 -12.09
CA ALA A 103 -11.11 16.54 -13.54
C ALA A 103 -10.12 17.54 -14.17
N ARG A 104 -9.67 18.55 -13.40
CA ARG A 104 -8.76 19.59 -13.86
C ARG A 104 -7.36 19.48 -13.29
N ARG A 105 -7.05 18.40 -12.54
CA ARG A 105 -5.74 18.24 -11.88
C ARG A 105 -4.57 18.30 -12.86
N GLY A 106 -4.72 17.75 -14.07
CA GLY A 106 -3.68 17.84 -15.09
C GLY A 106 -3.40 19.27 -15.57
N GLU A 107 -4.42 20.12 -15.62
CA GLU A 107 -4.27 21.54 -16.02
C GLU A 107 -3.77 22.43 -14.88
N LEU A 108 -4.14 22.10 -13.63
CA LEU A 108 -3.91 22.93 -12.45
C LEU A 108 -2.54 22.67 -11.79
N CYS A 109 -1.90 21.53 -12.09
CA CYS A 109 -0.57 21.25 -11.59
C CYS A 109 0.46 22.19 -12.25
N PRO A 110 1.42 22.73 -11.47
CA PRO A 110 2.56 23.43 -12.03
C PRO A 110 3.56 22.42 -12.64
N PRO A 111 4.54 22.90 -13.43
CA PRO A 111 5.63 22.08 -13.96
C PRO A 111 6.31 21.23 -12.89
N MET A 112 6.83 20.06 -13.26
CA MET A 112 7.47 19.15 -12.29
C MET A 112 8.64 19.81 -11.57
N THR A 113 9.37 20.73 -12.20
CA THR A 113 10.46 21.48 -11.56
C THR A 113 9.97 22.24 -10.32
N GLU A 114 8.86 22.98 -10.42
CA GLU A 114 8.26 23.72 -9.29
C GLU A 114 7.74 22.76 -8.22
N ILE A 115 7.15 21.63 -8.61
CA ILE A 115 6.68 20.60 -7.67
C ILE A 115 7.86 20.03 -6.88
N LEU A 116 8.97 19.71 -7.54
CA LEU A 116 10.16 19.16 -6.90
C LEU A 116 10.82 20.18 -5.95
N GLU A 117 10.85 21.46 -6.32
CA GLU A 117 11.28 22.54 -5.44
C GLU A 117 10.38 22.66 -4.20
N TYR A 118 9.06 22.61 -4.39
CA TYR A 118 8.09 22.62 -3.29
C TYR A 118 8.28 21.42 -2.35
N MET A 119 8.46 20.21 -2.89
CA MET A 119 8.77 19.02 -2.11
C MET A 119 10.04 19.19 -1.26
N ALA A 120 11.09 19.80 -1.83
CA ALA A 120 12.34 20.05 -1.12
C ALA A 120 12.18 21.08 0.01
N GLN A 121 11.46 22.16 -0.25
CA GLN A 121 11.18 23.21 0.75
C GLN A 121 10.40 22.67 1.95
N VAL A 122 9.32 21.92 1.71
CA VAL A 122 8.52 21.29 2.77
C VAL A 122 9.39 20.35 3.60
N ARG A 123 10.15 19.46 2.95
CA ARG A 123 10.98 18.48 3.67
C ARG A 123 12.04 19.16 4.52
N CYS A 124 12.71 20.18 3.99
CA CYS A 124 13.69 20.95 4.74
C CYS A 124 13.08 21.55 6.02
N ARG A 125 11.90 22.16 5.92
CA ARG A 125 11.20 22.77 7.07
C ARG A 125 10.75 21.74 8.10
N VAL A 126 10.20 20.60 7.66
CA VAL A 126 9.81 19.50 8.56
C VAL A 126 11.01 18.97 9.30
N LEU A 127 12.11 18.70 8.59
CA LEU A 127 13.33 18.18 9.21
C LEU A 127 13.96 19.16 10.20
N ALA A 128 13.81 20.47 10.01
CA ALA A 128 14.29 21.48 10.95
C ALA A 128 13.49 21.55 12.27
N SER A 129 12.29 20.98 12.32
CA SER A 129 11.36 21.08 13.46
C SER A 129 10.81 19.73 13.94
N LEU A 130 11.36 18.63 13.43
CA LEU A 130 10.85 17.27 13.64
C LEU A 130 10.74 16.87 15.13
N ASP A 131 11.63 17.39 15.97
CA ASP A 131 11.67 17.13 17.42
C ASP A 131 10.44 17.66 18.17
N ARG A 132 9.65 18.54 17.55
CA ARG A 132 8.44 19.15 18.11
C ARG A 132 7.15 18.45 17.69
N ILE A 133 7.25 17.40 16.87
CA ILE A 133 6.11 16.75 16.21
C ILE A 133 5.88 15.38 16.86
N GLU A 134 4.61 15.04 17.11
CA GLU A 134 4.25 13.72 17.61
C GLU A 134 4.66 12.62 16.61
N ALA A 135 5.44 11.64 17.07
CA ALA A 135 5.96 10.55 16.25
C ALA A 135 4.88 9.79 15.47
N ARG A 136 3.70 9.57 16.06
CA ARG A 136 2.57 8.89 15.40
C ARG A 136 2.10 9.66 14.16
N LEU A 137 2.13 10.99 14.20
CA LEU A 137 1.71 11.83 13.08
C LEU A 137 2.73 11.78 11.94
N VAL A 138 4.02 11.77 12.29
CA VAL A 138 5.11 11.56 11.34
C VAL A 138 4.95 10.21 10.64
N TRP A 139 4.62 9.13 11.36
CA TRP A 139 4.36 7.82 10.77
C TRP A 139 3.18 7.80 9.78
N VAL A 140 2.10 8.52 10.07
CA VAL A 140 0.96 8.62 9.14
C VAL A 140 1.37 9.33 7.85
N VAL A 141 2.12 10.42 7.95
CA VAL A 141 2.59 11.16 6.76
C VAL A 141 3.63 10.38 5.97
N LEU A 142 4.53 9.67 6.64
CA LEU A 142 5.52 8.81 6.01
C LEU A 142 4.86 7.69 5.18
N GLN A 143 3.85 7.03 5.75
CA GLN A 143 3.13 5.97 5.06
C GLN A 143 2.18 6.50 3.98
N HIS A 144 1.67 7.72 4.14
CA HIS A 144 0.94 8.40 3.06
C HIS A 144 1.85 8.61 1.84
N GLU A 145 3.10 9.04 2.03
CA GLU A 145 4.08 9.14 0.94
C GLU A 145 4.31 7.76 0.28
N TYR A 146 4.42 6.68 1.06
CA TYR A 146 4.53 5.32 0.52
C TYR A 146 3.32 4.89 -0.32
N GLN A 147 2.09 5.17 0.15
CA GLN A 147 0.85 4.87 -0.58
C GLN A 147 0.79 5.63 -1.91
N HIS A 148 1.22 6.89 -1.92
CA HIS A 148 1.26 7.69 -3.14
C HIS A 148 2.38 7.27 -4.09
N CYS A 149 3.52 6.73 -3.60
CA CYS A 149 4.51 6.08 -4.47
C CYS A 149 3.91 4.88 -5.22
N GLU A 150 3.17 4.02 -4.51
CA GLU A 150 2.48 2.90 -5.15
C GLU A 150 1.40 3.39 -6.13
N THR A 151 0.67 4.44 -5.79
CA THR A 151 -0.31 5.05 -6.71
C THR A 151 0.38 5.62 -7.96
N VAL A 152 1.54 6.26 -7.83
CA VAL A 152 2.35 6.70 -8.99
C VAL A 152 2.75 5.50 -9.87
N ALA A 153 3.11 4.36 -9.27
CA ALA A 153 3.38 3.14 -10.02
C ALA A 153 2.14 2.61 -10.76
N VAL A 154 0.95 2.68 -10.13
CA VAL A 154 -0.33 2.34 -10.80
C VAL A 154 -0.59 3.27 -11.98
N VAL A 155 -0.44 4.59 -11.80
CA VAL A 155 -0.65 5.57 -12.88
C VAL A 155 0.35 5.34 -14.03
N ALA A 156 1.62 5.08 -13.72
CA ALA A 156 2.62 4.78 -14.73
C ALA A 156 2.35 3.46 -15.47
N TYR A 157 1.86 2.43 -14.76
CA TYR A 157 1.36 1.18 -15.35
C TYR A 157 0.22 1.47 -16.34
N LEU A 158 -0.78 2.27 -15.94
CA LEU A 158 -1.90 2.64 -16.79
C LEU A 158 -1.49 3.52 -17.99
N ALA A 159 -0.38 4.23 -17.88
CA ALA A 159 0.22 5.01 -18.96
C ALA A 159 1.11 4.18 -19.92
N GLY A 160 1.13 2.85 -19.80
CA GLY A 160 1.93 1.97 -20.66
C GLY A 160 3.30 1.58 -20.09
N GLY A 161 3.52 1.82 -18.80
CA GLY A 161 4.73 1.39 -18.10
C GLY A 161 5.91 2.33 -18.30
N ILE A 162 5.79 3.55 -17.80
CA ILE A 162 6.73 4.66 -18.05
C ILE A 162 7.81 4.86 -16.97
N LEU A 163 7.85 4.04 -15.91
CA LEU A 163 8.84 4.21 -14.85
C LEU A 163 10.23 3.69 -15.26
N ALA A 164 11.26 4.50 -15.00
CA ALA A 164 12.66 4.19 -15.25
C ALA A 164 13.44 3.82 -13.97
N VAL A 165 12.78 3.19 -12.98
CA VAL A 165 13.44 2.78 -11.73
C VAL A 165 14.53 1.73 -12.00
N PRO A 166 15.66 1.76 -11.26
CA PRO A 166 16.67 0.72 -11.36
C PRO A 166 16.07 -0.66 -11.04
N LYS A 167 16.23 -1.60 -11.96
CA LYS A 167 15.71 -2.98 -11.83
C LYS A 167 16.83 -3.89 -11.35
N ARG A 168 16.53 -4.76 -10.39
CA ARG A 168 17.36 -5.92 -10.05
C ARG A 168 16.84 -7.16 -10.76
N GLU A 169 17.67 -8.18 -10.89
CA GLU A 169 17.22 -9.49 -11.37
C GLU A 169 16.39 -10.16 -10.27
N ALA A 170 15.19 -10.63 -10.62
CA ALA A 170 14.33 -11.37 -9.69
C ALA A 170 14.96 -12.74 -9.40
N PRO A 171 15.00 -13.18 -8.13
CA PRO A 171 15.34 -14.56 -7.82
C PRO A 171 14.36 -15.52 -8.51
N ARG A 172 14.82 -16.75 -8.76
CA ARG A 172 13.92 -17.80 -9.24
C ARG A 172 12.89 -18.12 -8.17
N GLY A 173 11.65 -18.26 -8.61
CA GLY A 173 10.57 -18.78 -7.78
C GLY A 173 10.76 -20.25 -7.43
N ARG A 174 9.82 -20.77 -6.65
CA ARG A 174 9.71 -22.21 -6.37
C ARG A 174 8.27 -22.64 -6.54
N ALA A 175 8.07 -23.82 -7.10
CA ALA A 175 6.74 -24.39 -7.25
C ALA A 175 6.14 -24.66 -5.86
N LEU A 176 5.09 -23.92 -5.52
CA LEU A 176 4.32 -24.06 -4.30
C LEU A 176 2.88 -24.36 -4.69
N SER A 177 2.41 -25.55 -4.38
CA SER A 177 1.05 -25.99 -4.72
C SER A 177 0.32 -26.49 -3.48
N GLY A 178 -1.01 -26.49 -3.57
CA GLY A 178 -1.88 -26.96 -2.51
C GLY A 178 -1.98 -25.99 -1.33
N PHE A 179 -2.51 -26.52 -0.23
CA PHE A 179 -2.89 -25.74 0.93
C PHE A 179 -2.05 -26.12 2.17
N VAL A 180 -2.01 -25.19 3.13
CA VAL A 180 -1.53 -25.38 4.50
C VAL A 180 -2.75 -25.35 5.41
N SER A 181 -2.87 -26.34 6.29
CA SER A 181 -3.85 -26.29 7.38
C SER A 181 -3.40 -25.28 8.42
N ILE A 182 -4.23 -24.26 8.65
CA ILE A 182 -4.01 -23.26 9.69
C ILE A 182 -4.88 -23.65 10.89
N GLU A 183 -4.23 -23.87 12.03
CA GLU A 183 -4.95 -24.15 13.26
C GLU A 183 -5.82 -22.95 13.63
N GLY A 184 -7.09 -23.23 13.95
CA GLY A 184 -7.98 -22.23 14.52
C GLY A 184 -7.58 -21.87 15.94
N GLY A 185 -8.12 -20.77 16.44
CA GLY A 185 -7.89 -20.33 17.81
C GLY A 185 -8.39 -18.93 18.08
N ARG A 186 -8.17 -18.49 19.33
CA ARG A 186 -8.49 -17.13 19.76
C ARG A 186 -7.40 -16.16 19.32
N ALA A 187 -7.52 -15.69 18.08
CA ALA A 187 -6.57 -14.81 17.43
C ALA A 187 -6.59 -13.40 18.02
N ARG A 188 -5.40 -12.78 18.11
CA ARG A 188 -5.24 -11.38 18.46
C ARG A 188 -4.87 -10.58 17.21
N LEU A 189 -5.85 -9.87 16.65
CA LEU A 189 -5.79 -9.22 15.34
C LEU A 189 -5.89 -7.70 15.45
N GLY A 190 -5.32 -6.98 14.50
CA GLY A 190 -5.17 -5.53 14.52
C GLY A 190 -3.91 -5.07 15.25
N SER A 191 -3.90 -3.79 15.60
CA SER A 191 -2.73 -3.09 16.16
C SER A 191 -3.03 -2.48 17.52
N ASP A 192 -2.11 -2.65 18.46
CA ASP A 192 -2.15 -2.04 19.79
C ASP A 192 -1.19 -0.82 19.91
N ALA A 193 -0.94 -0.36 21.13
CA ALA A 193 -0.06 0.78 21.40
C ALA A 193 1.41 0.54 20.99
N ARG A 194 1.85 -0.72 20.82
CA ARG A 194 3.22 -1.07 20.45
C ARG A 194 3.54 -0.82 18.97
N ALA A 195 2.52 -0.58 18.15
CA ALA A 195 2.66 -0.25 16.73
C ALA A 195 2.37 1.24 16.47
N PRO A 196 3.29 2.18 16.81
CA PRO A 196 3.07 3.61 16.59
C PRO A 196 2.85 3.99 15.12
N TRP A 197 3.21 3.10 14.18
CA TRP A 197 2.93 3.25 12.75
C TRP A 197 1.52 2.82 12.32
N ALA A 198 0.70 2.20 13.18
CA ALA A 198 -0.65 1.76 12.83
C ALA A 198 -1.62 2.89 12.48
N TYR A 199 -2.27 2.77 11.32
CA TYR A 199 -3.41 3.60 10.95
C TYR A 199 -4.58 3.34 11.90
N ASP A 200 -5.56 4.24 11.87
CA ASP A 200 -6.74 4.16 12.71
C ASP A 200 -7.56 2.88 12.44
N ASN A 201 -7.71 2.48 11.18
CA ASN A 201 -8.51 1.31 10.78
C ASN A 201 -7.91 -0.04 11.18
N GLU A 202 -6.64 -0.05 11.60
CA GLU A 202 -5.97 -1.24 12.15
C GLU A 202 -6.20 -1.35 13.66
N ARG A 203 -6.80 -0.33 14.30
CA ARG A 203 -6.98 -0.22 15.75
C ARG A 203 -8.47 -0.33 16.13
N PRO A 204 -8.77 -0.80 17.35
CA PRO A 204 -7.85 -1.41 18.31
C PRO A 204 -7.52 -2.87 17.95
N GLU A 205 -6.51 -3.44 18.63
CA GLU A 205 -6.33 -4.90 18.65
C GLU A 205 -7.57 -5.57 19.28
N ARG A 206 -8.01 -6.66 18.66
CA ARG A 206 -9.22 -7.41 19.00
C ARG A 206 -8.92 -8.89 19.16
N CYS A 207 -9.66 -9.54 20.06
CA CYS A 207 -9.69 -11.00 20.14
C CYS A 207 -10.80 -11.52 19.24
N VAL A 208 -10.48 -12.39 18.29
CA VAL A 208 -11.42 -13.01 17.35
C VAL A 208 -11.23 -14.51 17.39
N ASP A 209 -12.32 -15.27 17.48
CA ASP A 209 -12.26 -16.73 17.33
C ASP A 209 -12.22 -17.06 15.84
N VAL A 210 -11.09 -17.59 15.38
CA VAL A 210 -10.86 -18.02 14.00
C VAL A 210 -10.98 -19.54 13.96
N ALA A 211 -11.91 -20.07 13.16
CA ALA A 211 -12.03 -21.51 12.98
C ALA A 211 -10.82 -22.08 12.23
N PRO A 212 -10.48 -23.37 12.36
CA PRO A 212 -9.50 -24.01 11.49
C PRO A 212 -9.92 -23.88 10.02
N PHE A 213 -8.96 -23.62 9.15
CA PHE A 213 -9.17 -23.47 7.70
C PHE A 213 -7.91 -23.89 6.95
N GLU A 214 -8.02 -24.03 5.64
CA GLU A 214 -6.85 -24.24 4.79
C GLU A 214 -6.56 -22.97 3.99
N LEU A 215 -5.29 -22.59 3.85
CA LEU A 215 -4.84 -21.47 3.02
C LEU A 215 -3.86 -21.95 1.96
N ALA A 216 -4.01 -21.49 0.72
CA ALA A 216 -3.06 -21.80 -0.34
C ALA A 216 -1.64 -21.36 0.05
N ARG A 217 -0.65 -22.22 -0.22
CA ARG A 217 0.77 -21.97 0.12
C ARG A 217 1.31 -20.69 -0.49
N ALA A 218 0.80 -20.30 -1.64
CA ALA A 218 1.26 -19.15 -2.41
C ALA A 218 0.08 -18.46 -3.11
N PRO A 219 0.25 -17.23 -3.63
CA PRO A 219 -0.77 -16.58 -4.44
C PRO A 219 -0.91 -17.31 -5.79
N VAL A 220 -2.07 -17.16 -6.42
CA VAL A 220 -2.37 -17.76 -7.72
C VAL A 220 -1.40 -17.23 -8.78
N THR A 221 -0.84 -18.11 -9.59
CA THR A 221 0.13 -17.75 -10.62
C THR A 221 -0.54 -17.32 -11.93
N ALA A 222 0.21 -16.63 -12.79
CA ALA A 222 -0.22 -16.28 -14.13
C ALA A 222 -0.46 -17.54 -15.00
N GLY A 223 0.31 -18.61 -14.78
CA GLY A 223 0.11 -19.90 -15.44
C GLY A 223 -1.20 -20.57 -15.03
N GLU A 224 -1.51 -20.59 -13.73
CA GLU A 224 -2.79 -21.10 -13.22
C GLU A 224 -3.97 -20.27 -13.73
N TRP A 225 -3.82 -18.94 -13.77
CA TRP A 225 -4.83 -18.05 -14.33
C TRP A 225 -5.01 -18.24 -15.83
N ARG A 226 -3.95 -18.55 -16.58
CA ARG A 226 -4.04 -18.87 -18.02
C ARG A 226 -4.92 -20.07 -18.26
N ALA A 227 -4.74 -21.15 -17.50
CA ALA A 227 -5.62 -22.32 -17.56
C ALA A 227 -7.09 -21.94 -17.30
N PHE A 228 -7.34 -21.03 -16.34
CA PHE A 228 -8.69 -20.53 -16.10
C PHE A 228 -9.25 -19.73 -17.29
N VAL A 229 -8.45 -18.87 -17.93
CA VAL A 229 -8.86 -18.12 -19.13
C VAL A 229 -9.15 -19.05 -20.29
N GLU A 230 -8.31 -20.07 -20.52
CA GLU A 230 -8.52 -21.09 -21.55
C GLU A 230 -9.80 -21.91 -21.31
N ALA A 231 -10.20 -22.07 -20.05
CA ALA A 231 -11.47 -22.68 -19.65
C ALA A 231 -12.69 -21.73 -19.70
N GLY A 232 -12.55 -20.52 -20.25
CA GLY A 232 -13.64 -19.54 -20.40
C GLY A 232 -13.66 -18.44 -19.33
N GLY A 233 -12.65 -18.38 -18.46
CA GLY A 233 -12.42 -17.29 -17.53
C GLY A 233 -12.01 -15.97 -18.22
N THR A 234 -11.91 -14.89 -17.45
CA THR A 234 -11.55 -13.57 -17.98
C THR A 234 -10.07 -13.26 -17.75
N ALA A 235 -9.38 -12.77 -18.79
CA ALA A 235 -8.00 -12.31 -18.67
C ALA A 235 -7.86 -11.15 -17.66
N PRO A 236 -6.74 -11.09 -16.92
CA PRO A 236 -6.45 -9.98 -16.02
C PRO A 236 -6.11 -8.72 -16.81
N ARG A 237 -6.23 -7.54 -16.20
CA ARG A 237 -5.91 -6.26 -16.84
C ARG A 237 -4.43 -6.15 -17.23
N SER A 238 -3.56 -6.84 -16.51
CA SER A 238 -2.11 -6.81 -16.74
C SER A 238 -1.69 -7.44 -18.07
N TRP A 239 -2.53 -8.25 -18.72
CA TRP A 239 -2.16 -8.94 -19.96
C TRP A 239 -2.44 -8.08 -21.18
N LEU A 240 -1.43 -7.95 -22.05
CA LEU A 240 -1.54 -7.28 -23.33
C LEU A 240 -2.05 -8.23 -24.42
N PRO A 241 -2.69 -7.71 -25.49
CA PRO A 241 -3.16 -8.54 -26.60
C PRO A 241 -2.07 -9.36 -27.32
N ASP A 242 -0.82 -8.92 -27.24
CA ASP A 242 0.34 -9.61 -27.82
C ASP A 242 0.93 -10.70 -26.92
N GLY A 243 0.27 -11.00 -25.79
CA GLY A 243 0.66 -12.03 -24.84
C GLY A 243 1.67 -11.59 -23.78
N ARG A 244 2.15 -10.33 -23.79
CA ARG A 244 3.04 -9.81 -22.75
C ARG A 244 2.29 -9.40 -21.48
N ILE A 245 3.02 -9.22 -20.38
CA ILE A 245 2.50 -8.66 -19.12
C ILE A 245 2.97 -7.21 -19.00
N LEU A 246 2.04 -6.28 -18.79
CA LEU A 246 2.33 -4.87 -18.58
C LEU A 246 2.68 -4.60 -17.11
N THR A 247 3.83 -3.97 -16.86
CA THR A 247 4.28 -3.55 -15.51
C THR A 247 4.42 -2.02 -15.46
N PRO A 248 4.63 -1.40 -14.28
CA PRO A 248 4.93 0.03 -14.18
C PRO A 248 6.17 0.46 -14.95
N CYS A 249 7.08 -0.47 -15.26
CA CYS A 249 8.34 -0.21 -15.96
C CYS A 249 8.38 -0.78 -17.38
N GLY A 250 7.21 -1.02 -17.96
CA GLY A 250 7.02 -1.46 -19.34
C GLY A 250 6.54 -2.90 -19.46
N PRO A 251 6.22 -3.35 -20.69
CA PRO A 251 5.84 -4.73 -20.96
C PRO A 251 7.01 -5.69 -20.81
N ILE A 252 6.76 -6.86 -20.22
CA ILE A 252 7.70 -7.98 -20.06
C ILE A 252 7.14 -9.24 -20.76
N PRO A 253 7.99 -10.20 -21.15
CA PRO A 253 7.51 -11.50 -21.62
C PRO A 253 6.57 -12.15 -20.61
N PHE A 254 5.63 -12.96 -21.08
CA PHE A 254 4.81 -13.76 -20.19
C PHE A 254 5.68 -14.75 -19.41
N ASP A 255 5.50 -14.78 -18.11
CA ASP A 255 6.12 -15.74 -17.21
C ASP A 255 5.00 -16.41 -16.39
N PRO A 256 4.81 -17.74 -16.52
CA PRO A 256 3.75 -18.46 -15.80
C PRO A 256 3.95 -18.46 -14.30
N ASP A 257 5.17 -18.23 -13.80
CA ASP A 257 5.51 -18.31 -12.39
C ASP A 257 5.26 -17.00 -11.64
N LEU A 258 4.97 -15.90 -12.34
CA LEU A 258 4.57 -14.64 -11.71
C LEU A 258 3.20 -14.77 -11.04
N PRO A 259 2.94 -14.05 -9.92
CA PRO A 259 1.58 -13.95 -9.40
C PRO A 259 0.68 -13.24 -10.42
N VAL A 260 -0.56 -13.71 -10.56
CA VAL A 260 -1.56 -12.97 -11.35
C VAL A 260 -1.88 -11.65 -10.65
N PHE A 261 -1.95 -10.55 -11.41
CA PHE A 261 -2.38 -9.25 -10.89
C PHE A 261 -3.22 -8.45 -11.88
N GLY A 262 -3.94 -7.45 -11.36
CA GLY A 262 -4.88 -6.66 -12.14
C GLY A 262 -6.22 -7.37 -12.31
N VAL A 263 -6.70 -8.03 -11.25
CA VAL A 263 -8.00 -8.73 -11.23
C VAL A 263 -8.94 -8.06 -10.23
N SER A 264 -10.23 -7.98 -10.57
CA SER A 264 -11.25 -7.50 -9.64
C SER A 264 -11.59 -8.56 -8.59
N GLN A 265 -12.26 -8.18 -7.50
CA GLN A 265 -12.72 -9.14 -6.49
C GLN A 265 -13.67 -10.18 -7.11
N ALA A 266 -14.57 -9.74 -8.01
CA ALA A 266 -15.50 -10.64 -8.69
C ALA A 266 -14.76 -11.67 -9.58
N GLN A 267 -13.66 -11.27 -10.24
CA GLN A 267 -12.80 -12.19 -10.99
C GLN A 267 -12.10 -13.17 -10.04
N ALA A 268 -11.57 -12.68 -8.92
CA ALA A 268 -10.91 -13.49 -7.90
C ALA A 268 -11.85 -14.56 -7.30
N GLU A 269 -13.09 -14.18 -6.98
CA GLU A 269 -14.12 -15.09 -6.50
C GLU A 269 -14.55 -16.12 -7.55
N ALA A 270 -14.65 -15.71 -8.83
CA ALA A 270 -14.97 -16.62 -9.93
C ALA A 270 -13.89 -17.69 -10.09
N TYR A 271 -12.62 -17.29 -10.04
CA TYR A 271 -11.49 -18.21 -10.03
C TYR A 271 -11.53 -19.14 -8.81
N ALA A 272 -11.74 -18.59 -7.61
CA ALA A 272 -11.83 -19.40 -6.38
C ALA A 272 -12.93 -20.46 -6.47
N ARG A 273 -14.13 -20.11 -6.96
CA ARG A 273 -15.23 -21.05 -7.18
C ARG A 273 -14.87 -22.13 -8.21
N ALA A 274 -14.19 -21.77 -9.30
CA ALA A 274 -13.74 -22.74 -10.30
C ALA A 274 -12.76 -23.77 -9.72
N CYS A 275 -11.98 -23.38 -8.71
CA CYS A 275 -11.07 -24.27 -7.98
C CYS A 275 -11.72 -25.03 -6.80
N GLY A 276 -13.04 -24.91 -6.61
CA GLY A 276 -13.73 -25.47 -5.44
C GLY A 276 -13.20 -24.89 -4.12
N ALA A 277 -12.90 -23.60 -4.11
CA ALA A 277 -12.34 -22.85 -2.99
C ALA A 277 -13.09 -21.52 -2.81
N ARG A 278 -12.59 -20.68 -1.91
CA ARG A 278 -13.11 -19.32 -1.64
C ARG A 278 -11.95 -18.35 -1.44
N LEU A 279 -12.26 -17.05 -1.32
CA LEU A 279 -11.30 -16.08 -0.79
C LEU A 279 -11.24 -16.20 0.75
N PRO A 280 -10.08 -15.94 1.39
CA PRO A 280 -10.02 -15.82 2.84
C PRO A 280 -10.79 -14.59 3.33
N THR A 281 -11.27 -14.61 4.55
CA THR A 281 -11.62 -13.39 5.30
C THR A 281 -10.35 -12.60 5.64
N GLU A 282 -10.47 -11.30 5.92
CA GLU A 282 -9.33 -10.51 6.41
C GLU A 282 -8.78 -11.04 7.74
N GLU A 283 -9.63 -11.62 8.58
CA GLU A 283 -9.26 -12.26 9.85
C GLU A 283 -8.43 -13.54 9.65
N GLU A 284 -8.87 -14.44 8.76
CA GLU A 284 -8.12 -15.66 8.41
C GLU A 284 -6.77 -15.30 7.80
N TRP A 285 -6.76 -14.35 6.88
CA TRP A 285 -5.53 -13.88 6.23
C TRP A 285 -4.53 -13.32 7.25
N GLU A 286 -5.02 -12.44 8.15
CA GLU A 286 -4.16 -11.84 9.18
C GLU A 286 -3.68 -12.88 10.18
N TRP A 287 -4.53 -13.84 10.55
CA TRP A 287 -4.13 -14.93 11.43
C TRP A 287 -3.04 -15.79 10.81
N ALA A 288 -3.15 -16.15 9.53
CA ALA A 288 -2.10 -16.88 8.83
C ALA A 288 -0.77 -16.10 8.77
N ALA A 289 -0.84 -14.78 8.55
CA ALA A 289 0.36 -13.94 8.50
C ALA A 289 1.02 -13.73 9.87
N ARG A 290 0.25 -13.54 10.94
CA ARG A 290 0.78 -13.20 12.28
C ARG A 290 1.02 -14.41 13.17
N GLY A 291 0.16 -15.42 13.05
CA GLY A 291 0.02 -16.57 13.95
C GLY A 291 -0.11 -16.20 15.43
N ALA A 292 -0.05 -17.22 16.29
CA ALA A 292 -0.10 -17.05 17.75
C ALA A 292 1.02 -16.16 18.31
N ALA A 293 2.15 -16.10 17.60
CA ALA A 293 3.30 -15.27 17.93
C ALA A 293 3.04 -13.76 17.74
N ARG A 294 1.93 -13.35 17.10
CA ARG A 294 1.56 -11.94 16.85
C ARG A 294 2.63 -11.17 16.08
N ARG A 295 3.29 -11.84 15.12
CA ARG A 295 4.38 -11.26 14.32
C ARG A 295 3.93 -9.99 13.60
N THR A 296 4.79 -8.99 13.49
CA THR A 296 4.53 -7.78 12.68
C THR A 296 4.49 -8.10 11.19
N TYR A 297 5.43 -8.92 10.71
CA TYR A 297 5.51 -9.44 9.35
C TYR A 297 5.38 -10.97 9.34
N PRO A 298 5.06 -11.60 8.19
CA PRO A 298 4.96 -13.06 8.09
C PRO A 298 6.15 -13.84 8.67
N TRP A 299 7.37 -13.32 8.52
CA TRP A 299 8.60 -13.93 9.02
C TRP A 299 9.01 -13.50 10.44
N GLY A 300 8.29 -12.57 11.09
CA GLY A 300 8.66 -12.01 12.40
C GLY A 300 8.83 -10.50 12.41
N GLU A 301 9.85 -9.99 13.12
CA GLU A 301 10.06 -8.54 13.36
C GLU A 301 11.18 -7.93 12.51
N ALA A 302 11.91 -8.74 11.75
CA ALA A 302 13.02 -8.25 10.93
C ALA A 302 12.52 -7.33 9.80
N ASP A 303 13.30 -6.30 9.47
CA ASP A 303 12.95 -5.33 8.42
C ASP A 303 12.76 -6.01 7.04
N PRO A 304 11.73 -5.66 6.27
CA PRO A 304 11.49 -6.18 4.93
C PRO A 304 12.68 -6.02 3.96
N ALA A 305 13.49 -4.97 4.12
CA ALA A 305 14.65 -4.73 3.28
C ALA A 305 15.75 -5.80 3.42
N GLY A 306 15.77 -6.53 4.54
CA GLY A 306 16.84 -7.48 4.83
C GLY A 306 18.18 -6.80 5.13
N ALA A 307 19.24 -7.60 5.21
CA ALA A 307 20.60 -7.09 5.41
C ALA A 307 21.12 -6.44 4.11
N PRO A 308 21.96 -5.40 4.19
CA PRO A 308 22.59 -4.82 3.00
C PRO A 308 23.26 -5.89 2.13
N GLY A 309 22.97 -5.88 0.82
CA GLY A 309 23.51 -6.83 -0.14
C GLY A 309 22.78 -8.18 -0.23
N SER A 310 21.79 -8.43 0.64
CA SER A 310 20.89 -9.58 0.51
C SER A 310 19.62 -9.20 -0.27
N PRO A 311 18.96 -10.15 -0.96
CA PRO A 311 17.61 -9.93 -1.45
C PRO A 311 16.67 -9.54 -0.31
N PRO A 312 15.63 -8.72 -0.58
CA PRO A 312 14.65 -8.37 0.43
C PRO A 312 13.87 -9.61 0.88
N ARG A 313 13.19 -9.51 2.02
CA ARG A 313 12.38 -10.61 2.56
C ARG A 313 11.05 -10.80 1.85
N CYS A 314 10.65 -9.83 1.05
CA CYS A 314 9.46 -9.87 0.20
C CYS A 314 9.70 -9.07 -1.08
N ASP A 315 8.87 -9.32 -2.08
CA ASP A 315 8.83 -8.51 -3.30
C ASP A 315 8.08 -7.19 -3.05
N TYR A 316 8.82 -6.06 -2.99
CA TYR A 316 8.29 -4.76 -2.58
C TYR A 316 9.14 -3.60 -3.15
N ASP A 317 8.66 -2.36 -3.04
CA ASP A 317 9.34 -1.11 -3.44
C ASP A 317 9.89 -1.11 -4.89
N LEU A 318 9.17 -1.74 -5.82
CA LEU A 318 9.52 -1.86 -7.23
C LEU A 318 10.94 -2.41 -7.44
N HIS A 319 11.41 -3.28 -6.54
CA HIS A 319 12.80 -3.75 -6.54
C HIS A 319 13.21 -4.41 -7.86
N TYR A 320 12.27 -5.09 -8.51
CA TYR A 320 12.44 -5.75 -9.81
C TYR A 320 11.78 -5.00 -10.98
N GLY A 321 11.12 -3.87 -10.71
CA GLY A 321 10.32 -3.10 -11.69
C GLY A 321 8.97 -3.72 -12.07
N GLY A 322 8.64 -4.88 -11.52
CA GLY A 322 7.40 -5.65 -11.65
C GLY A 322 7.38 -6.75 -10.58
N PRO A 323 6.40 -7.67 -10.61
CA PRO A 323 6.37 -8.76 -9.65
C PRO A 323 7.54 -9.73 -9.85
N ALA A 324 8.02 -10.32 -8.76
CA ALA A 324 8.90 -11.48 -8.76
C ALA A 324 8.10 -12.78 -8.94
N PRO A 325 8.74 -13.87 -9.43
CA PRO A 325 8.11 -15.19 -9.45
C PRO A 325 7.69 -15.64 -8.04
N VAL A 326 6.59 -16.39 -7.98
CA VAL A 326 6.03 -16.93 -6.73
C VAL A 326 7.08 -17.78 -5.99
N GLY A 327 7.22 -17.54 -4.69
CA GLY A 327 8.15 -18.21 -3.81
C GLY A 327 9.61 -17.75 -3.94
N ALA A 328 9.89 -16.65 -4.64
CA ALA A 328 11.25 -16.09 -4.78
C ALA A 328 11.89 -15.64 -3.45
N HIS A 329 11.09 -15.46 -2.39
CA HIS A 329 11.54 -14.94 -1.10
C HIS A 329 11.29 -15.93 0.06
N PRO A 330 11.96 -17.09 0.11
CA PRO A 330 11.71 -18.11 1.14
C PRO A 330 12.00 -17.64 2.57
N VAL A 331 12.88 -16.65 2.74
CA VAL A 331 13.17 -16.03 4.05
C VAL A 331 12.02 -15.14 4.56
N GLY A 332 11.01 -14.91 3.73
CA GLY A 332 9.77 -14.21 4.03
C GLY A 332 8.60 -15.12 4.35
N ASP A 333 8.79 -16.43 4.36
CA ASP A 333 7.73 -17.37 4.69
C ASP A 333 7.31 -17.25 6.16
N THR A 334 6.07 -17.63 6.40
CA THR A 334 5.61 -18.00 7.74
C THR A 334 6.25 -19.33 8.18
N PRO A 335 6.47 -19.58 9.49
CA PRO A 335 6.88 -20.89 9.99
C PRO A 335 5.88 -22.01 9.64
N GLU A 336 4.61 -21.66 9.43
CA GLU A 336 3.56 -22.56 8.96
C GLU A 336 3.73 -22.96 7.47
N GLY A 337 4.65 -22.32 6.73
CA GLY A 337 4.97 -22.67 5.34
C GLY A 337 4.06 -22.02 4.29
N VAL A 338 3.43 -20.89 4.64
CA VAL A 338 2.76 -19.99 3.70
C VAL A 338 3.76 -18.92 3.24
N ALA A 339 3.95 -18.85 1.92
CA ALA A 339 4.85 -17.92 1.24
C ALA A 339 4.13 -16.67 0.75
N ASP A 340 4.89 -15.60 0.54
CA ASP A 340 4.48 -14.35 -0.15
C ASP A 340 3.22 -13.69 0.42
N LEU A 341 2.99 -13.79 1.74
CA LEU A 341 1.91 -13.04 2.41
C LEU A 341 2.25 -11.54 2.58
N ALA A 342 3.49 -11.13 2.35
CA ALA A 342 3.87 -9.74 2.33
C ALA A 342 4.51 -9.43 0.98
N GLY A 343 4.13 -8.32 0.36
CA GLY A 343 4.58 -7.96 -0.98
C GLY A 343 3.95 -8.82 -2.09
N GLY A 344 4.55 -8.79 -3.28
CA GLY A 344 4.04 -9.51 -4.46
C GLY A 344 2.77 -8.85 -5.00
N VAL A 345 1.59 -9.24 -4.54
CA VAL A 345 0.30 -8.67 -4.99
C VAL A 345 -0.63 -8.45 -3.81
N TRP A 346 -1.43 -7.39 -3.87
CA TRP A 346 -2.52 -7.22 -2.91
C TRP A 346 -3.51 -8.38 -3.04
N GLU A 347 -3.80 -9.09 -1.97
CA GLU A 347 -4.68 -10.25 -2.01
C GLU A 347 -6.12 -9.86 -1.64
N TRP A 348 -7.06 -10.06 -2.55
CA TRP A 348 -8.49 -9.85 -2.25
C TRP A 348 -8.97 -10.80 -1.16
N THR A 349 -9.68 -10.25 -0.18
CA THR A 349 -10.42 -11.02 0.84
C THR A 349 -11.92 -11.00 0.50
N GLN A 350 -12.71 -11.85 1.15
CA GLN A 350 -14.18 -11.74 1.11
C GLN A 350 -14.75 -10.74 2.12
N SER A 351 -13.90 -10.05 2.90
CA SER A 351 -14.33 -9.12 3.94
C SER A 351 -14.66 -7.73 3.40
N THR A 352 -15.81 -7.19 3.80
CA THR A 352 -16.15 -5.77 3.60
C THR A 352 -15.34 -4.89 4.53
N PHE A 353 -14.83 -3.75 4.05
CA PHE A 353 -14.08 -2.80 4.87
C PHE A 353 -15.00 -2.14 5.91
N ARG A 354 -14.86 -2.57 7.16
CA ARG A 354 -15.64 -2.10 8.31
C ARG A 354 -14.72 -1.63 9.45
N PRO A 355 -15.20 -0.72 10.32
CA PRO A 355 -14.47 -0.35 11.52
C PRO A 355 -14.37 -1.55 12.46
N HIS A 356 -13.25 -1.69 13.15
CA HIS A 356 -13.17 -2.63 14.27
C HIS A 356 -14.05 -2.16 15.43
N PRO A 357 -14.56 -3.07 16.28
CA PRO A 357 -15.21 -2.68 17.53
C PRO A 357 -14.27 -1.79 18.36
N GLY A 358 -14.74 -0.59 18.74
CA GLY A 358 -13.92 0.40 19.45
C GLY A 358 -13.01 1.25 18.56
N PHE A 359 -13.19 1.22 17.23
CA PHE A 359 -12.48 2.11 16.30
C PHE A 359 -12.68 3.58 16.66
N GLU A 360 -11.58 4.35 16.60
CA GLU A 360 -11.58 5.81 16.71
C GLU A 360 -10.78 6.42 15.56
N PRO A 361 -11.36 7.37 14.80
CA PRO A 361 -10.67 7.98 13.66
C PRO A 361 -9.50 8.85 14.12
N TRP A 362 -8.36 8.75 13.42
CA TRP A 362 -7.17 9.52 13.76
C TRP A 362 -6.20 9.67 12.56
N PRO A 363 -5.56 10.84 12.36
CA PRO A 363 -5.70 12.08 13.13
C PRO A 363 -6.98 12.86 12.76
N TYR A 364 -7.73 12.39 11.76
CA TYR A 364 -8.94 13.00 11.25
C TYR A 364 -9.88 11.93 10.70
N ARG A 365 -11.12 12.33 10.40
CA ARG A 365 -12.14 11.39 9.94
C ARG A 365 -11.96 10.94 8.49
N GLY A 366 -11.33 11.76 7.65
CA GLY A 366 -11.35 11.56 6.19
C GLY A 366 -10.47 10.42 5.67
N TYR A 367 -9.62 9.80 6.50
CA TYR A 367 -8.76 8.70 6.05
C TYR A 367 -9.54 7.39 5.87
N SER A 368 -10.20 6.90 6.93
CA SER A 368 -10.88 5.60 6.91
C SER A 368 -12.40 5.69 6.88
N VAL A 369 -12.98 6.65 7.62
CA VAL A 369 -14.44 6.71 7.85
C VAL A 369 -15.28 6.78 6.57
N PRO A 370 -14.91 7.56 5.53
CA PRO A 370 -15.71 7.63 4.30
C PRO A 370 -15.89 6.29 3.58
N TYR A 371 -15.00 5.33 3.85
CA TYR A 371 -14.96 4.05 3.14
C TYR A 371 -15.59 2.90 3.92
N PHE A 372 -16.11 3.16 5.13
CA PHE A 372 -16.98 2.23 5.88
C PHE A 372 -18.43 2.25 5.37
N ASP A 373 -18.60 2.36 4.05
CA ASP A 373 -19.88 2.56 3.37
C ASP A 373 -20.53 1.26 2.89
N GLY A 374 -19.88 0.12 3.15
CA GLY A 374 -20.33 -1.19 2.70
C GLY A 374 -20.05 -1.48 1.22
N LYS A 375 -19.32 -0.60 0.51
CA LYS A 375 -19.02 -0.71 -0.93
C LYS A 375 -17.55 -1.02 -1.23
N HIS A 376 -16.72 -1.14 -0.19
CA HIS A 376 -15.30 -1.44 -0.31
C HIS A 376 -15.00 -2.81 0.28
N ALA A 377 -14.21 -3.60 -0.43
CA ALA A 377 -13.68 -4.87 0.04
C ALA A 377 -12.21 -4.71 0.44
N VAL A 378 -11.80 -5.53 1.40
CA VAL A 378 -10.45 -5.46 1.97
C VAL A 378 -9.47 -6.26 1.12
N LEU A 379 -8.28 -5.70 0.92
CA LEU A 379 -7.09 -6.39 0.42
C LEU A 379 -5.98 -6.37 1.47
N ARG A 380 -5.11 -7.38 1.44
CA ARG A 380 -4.01 -7.55 2.41
C ARG A 380 -2.66 -7.84 1.73
N GLY A 381 -1.57 -7.73 2.49
CA GLY A 381 -0.21 -8.14 2.09
C GLY A 381 0.70 -7.07 1.48
N GLY A 382 0.14 -6.13 0.72
CA GLY A 382 0.96 -5.24 -0.12
C GLY A 382 1.23 -5.86 -1.48
N SER A 383 1.73 -5.05 -2.41
CA SER A 383 2.19 -5.46 -3.73
C SER A 383 3.70 -5.28 -3.88
N PHE A 384 4.23 -5.71 -5.03
CA PHE A 384 5.59 -5.45 -5.48
C PHE A 384 5.94 -3.95 -5.55
N ALA A 385 4.94 -3.06 -5.56
CA ALA A 385 5.13 -1.62 -5.53
C ALA A 385 4.95 -0.98 -4.12
N THR A 386 4.40 -1.73 -3.16
CA THR A 386 4.18 -1.26 -1.78
C THR A 386 5.51 -1.11 -1.05
N ARG A 387 5.60 -0.16 -0.10
CA ARG A 387 6.87 0.20 0.56
C ARG A 387 6.82 0.07 2.08
N GLY A 388 7.98 -0.21 2.66
CA GLY A 388 8.29 -0.03 4.08
C GLY A 388 7.32 -0.73 5.02
N THR A 389 6.80 0.00 6.01
CA THR A 389 5.95 -0.57 7.07
C THR A 389 4.53 -0.93 6.61
N ILE A 390 4.17 -0.71 5.33
CA ILE A 390 2.84 -1.04 4.81
C ILE A 390 2.66 -2.55 4.59
N VAL A 391 3.72 -3.30 4.24
CA VAL A 391 3.65 -4.77 4.01
C VAL A 391 3.48 -5.60 5.30
N ARG A 392 3.12 -4.94 6.41
CA ARG A 392 2.89 -5.59 7.69
C ARG A 392 1.56 -6.34 7.70
N ALA A 393 1.50 -7.36 8.53
CA ALA A 393 0.37 -8.26 8.58
C ALA A 393 -0.95 -7.60 8.99
N ALA A 394 -0.96 -6.50 9.75
CA ALA A 394 -2.21 -5.82 10.16
C ALA A 394 -2.73 -4.75 9.18
N PHE A 395 -1.95 -4.37 8.16
CA PHE A 395 -2.31 -3.25 7.29
C PHE A 395 -3.50 -3.57 6.37
N ARG A 396 -4.53 -2.74 6.38
CA ARG A 396 -5.75 -2.95 5.60
C ARG A 396 -5.76 -1.99 4.41
N ASN A 397 -5.74 -2.53 3.19
CA ASN A 397 -6.07 -1.76 1.99
C ASN A 397 -7.54 -2.02 1.61
N TRP A 398 -8.16 -1.12 0.86
CA TRP A 398 -9.56 -1.25 0.48
C TRP A 398 -9.86 -0.57 -0.85
N TYR A 399 -10.66 -1.24 -1.68
CA TYR A 399 -11.13 -0.71 -2.95
C TYR A 399 -12.55 -1.18 -3.25
N PRO A 400 -13.30 -0.48 -4.11
CA PRO A 400 -14.52 -1.02 -4.68
C PRO A 400 -14.23 -2.38 -5.36
N PRO A 401 -15.08 -3.40 -5.19
CA PRO A 401 -14.87 -4.75 -5.73
C PRO A 401 -14.59 -4.84 -7.24
N ALA A 402 -15.04 -3.86 -8.01
CA ALA A 402 -14.88 -3.81 -9.46
C ALA A 402 -13.48 -3.31 -9.91
N VAL A 403 -12.73 -2.65 -9.02
CA VAL A 403 -11.40 -2.10 -9.36
C VAL A 403 -10.45 -3.24 -9.69
N ARG A 404 -9.71 -3.06 -10.80
CA ARG A 404 -8.68 -4.00 -11.26
C ARG A 404 -7.46 -3.29 -11.87
N GLU A 405 -7.41 -1.97 -11.73
CA GLU A 405 -6.33 -1.09 -12.18
C GLU A 405 -5.12 -1.16 -11.24
N ILE A 406 -5.32 -1.62 -10.01
CA ILE A 406 -4.30 -1.79 -8.98
C ILE A 406 -3.62 -3.17 -9.08
N PHE A 407 -2.50 -3.34 -8.39
CA PHE A 407 -1.73 -4.58 -8.33
C PHE A 407 -2.36 -5.64 -7.41
N SER A 408 -3.62 -5.98 -7.70
CA SER A 408 -4.44 -6.93 -6.93
C SER A 408 -4.45 -8.30 -7.58
N GLY A 409 -4.24 -9.34 -6.78
CA GLY A 409 -4.21 -10.75 -7.13
C GLY A 409 -5.10 -11.58 -6.20
N VAL A 410 -4.79 -12.87 -6.09
CA VAL A 410 -5.67 -13.85 -5.45
C VAL A 410 -4.87 -14.85 -4.62
N ARG A 411 -5.39 -15.19 -3.44
CA ARG A 411 -5.00 -16.39 -2.68
C ARG A 411 -6.26 -17.14 -2.26
N LEU A 412 -6.21 -18.46 -2.35
CA LEU A 412 -7.35 -19.32 -2.05
C LEU A 412 -7.36 -19.75 -0.59
N ALA A 413 -8.56 -19.92 -0.05
CA ALA A 413 -8.84 -20.56 1.23
C ALA A 413 -9.91 -21.65 1.09
N ARG A 414 -10.00 -22.57 2.06
CA ARG A 414 -11.08 -23.54 2.21
C ARG A 414 -11.61 -23.51 3.63
#